data_AF-A0A960A6G6-F1
#
_entry.id   AF-A0A960A6G6-F1
#
_cell.length_a   1.000
_cell.length_b   1.000
_cell.length_c   1.000
_cell.angle_alpha   90.00
_cell.angle_beta   90.00
_cell.angle_gamma   90.00
#
_symmetry.space_group_name_H-M   'P 1'
#
loop_
_entity.id
_entity.type
_entity.pdbx_description
1 polymer ?
#
loop_
_entity_poly.entity_id
_entity_poly.type
_entity_poly.pdbx_seq_one_letter_code
_entity_poly.pdbx_strand_id
1 'polypeptide(L)'
;MLTSIGPAPDGGALDLDLDCFNGAIGAPGTKHPVTISPDWQVITPHDVEAERIAEAFGGATSCVTHLDRAVEAFRASLGLLSRAERVPLQAGRQGKWGLGRGCAVVGCCRGKSFGNLAAAARHTRSPAHLAKRHRVPQEHLEALLLAAAGTWGDWEASPRVDRHIRGLIREPGGVGDLWTAGIHPDQIPTLAAVASGVDEPLPVNFYLGLIYGGVDQDWVSEVLAQHPDPDTAAWLVWLDPPPKRASANAWAAWLNFGVSRTDVLTVIDAAISPEYVLETASSQGLPIRSVAAQLADWASADCVLRPEHFDVLKRHGFDTQWPSRRAIDSVNELVEQAVGAGPSGLLVAPDRTELAVMLKVLGNRYEVLAALQRGVQTTADLDAYLRGL
;
A
#
# COMPACT_ATOMS: atom_id res chain seq x y z
N MET A 1 11.23 25.07 -15.41
CA MET A 1 10.52 25.10 -16.71
C MET A 1 10.72 23.72 -17.32
N LEU A 2 9.68 22.88 -17.38
CA LEU A 2 9.76 21.62 -18.11
C LEU A 2 9.92 21.97 -19.58
N THR A 3 11.03 21.59 -20.20
CA THR A 3 11.16 21.58 -21.66
C THR A 3 9.93 20.85 -22.20
N SER A 4 9.14 21.55 -23.03
CA SER A 4 7.99 20.98 -23.73
C SER A 4 8.42 19.67 -24.37
N ILE A 5 7.88 18.54 -23.91
CA ILE A 5 8.16 17.23 -24.51
C ILE A 5 7.74 17.33 -25.99
N GLY A 6 8.71 17.15 -26.90
CA GLY A 6 8.49 17.16 -28.34
C GLY A 6 7.91 15.83 -28.83
N PRO A 7 7.60 15.70 -30.13
CA PRO A 7 7.16 14.43 -30.71
C PRO A 7 8.31 13.40 -30.78
N ALA A 8 9.57 13.85 -30.77
CA ALA A 8 10.80 13.05 -30.61
C ALA A 8 11.61 13.54 -29.38
N PRO A 9 12.41 12.67 -28.73
CA PRO A 9 13.10 13.01 -27.48
C PRO A 9 14.23 14.03 -27.65
N ASP A 10 14.81 14.12 -28.84
CA ASP A 10 15.87 15.05 -29.23
C ASP A 10 15.35 16.41 -29.74
N GLY A 11 14.03 16.60 -29.74
CA GLY A 11 13.39 17.78 -30.32
C GLY A 11 13.30 17.74 -31.85
N GLY A 12 13.54 16.58 -32.47
CA GLY A 12 13.32 16.32 -33.90
C GLY A 12 11.84 16.14 -34.26
N ALA A 13 11.60 15.96 -35.57
CA ALA A 13 10.28 15.63 -36.09
C ALA A 13 9.97 14.13 -35.91
N LEU A 14 8.69 13.78 -35.94
CA LEU A 14 8.22 12.39 -35.98
C LEU A 14 7.62 12.08 -37.35
N ASP A 15 8.24 11.17 -38.08
CA ASP A 15 7.77 10.72 -39.39
C ASP A 15 7.03 9.39 -39.29
N LEU A 16 5.92 9.27 -40.01
CA LEU A 16 5.11 8.06 -40.06
C LEU A 16 4.28 7.95 -41.34
N ASP A 17 3.87 6.73 -41.67
CA ASP A 17 2.90 6.47 -42.75
C ASP A 17 1.51 6.20 -42.15
N LEU A 18 0.50 6.94 -42.60
CA LEU A 18 -0.88 6.80 -42.15
C LEU A 18 -1.84 6.52 -43.30
N ASP A 19 -2.81 5.64 -43.06
CA ASP A 19 -3.87 5.31 -44.02
C ASP A 19 -4.84 6.49 -44.17
N CYS A 20 -5.19 6.83 -45.41
CA CYS A 20 -6.28 7.76 -45.70
C CYS A 20 -7.67 7.10 -45.64
N PHE A 21 -8.66 7.85 -45.17
CA PHE A 21 -10.05 7.44 -45.02
C PHE A 21 -10.86 7.82 -46.25
N ASN A 22 -11.16 6.84 -47.09
CA ASN A 22 -12.05 7.02 -48.25
C ASN A 22 -13.54 6.80 -47.91
N GLY A 23 -13.93 6.87 -46.63
CA GLY A 23 -15.33 6.83 -46.18
C GLY A 23 -15.55 6.26 -44.78
N ALA A 24 -16.78 6.37 -44.27
CA ALA A 24 -17.14 6.06 -42.87
C ALA A 24 -16.98 4.58 -42.46
N ILE A 25 -16.87 3.65 -43.42
CA ILE A 25 -16.71 2.19 -43.19
C ILE A 25 -15.84 1.56 -44.32
N GLY A 26 -14.88 2.31 -44.87
CA GLY A 26 -14.06 1.86 -46.01
C GLY A 26 -12.83 1.05 -45.59
N ALA A 27 -12.40 0.11 -46.45
CA ALA A 27 -11.09 -0.55 -46.34
C ALA A 27 -9.95 0.48 -46.20
N PRO A 28 -8.82 0.15 -45.54
CA PRO A 28 -7.69 1.07 -45.41
C PRO A 28 -7.31 1.63 -46.79
N GLY A 29 -7.26 2.96 -46.88
CA GLY A 29 -6.91 3.65 -48.11
C GLY A 29 -5.42 3.55 -48.42
N THR A 30 -4.95 4.44 -49.29
CA THR A 30 -3.51 4.56 -49.56
C THR A 30 -2.81 5.13 -48.32
N LYS A 31 -1.60 4.65 -48.01
CA LYS A 31 -0.75 5.23 -46.97
C LYS A 31 -0.04 6.47 -47.48
N HIS A 32 -0.02 7.50 -46.66
CA HIS A 32 0.64 8.76 -46.97
C HIS A 32 1.71 9.09 -45.93
N PRO A 33 2.85 9.64 -46.35
CA PRO A 33 3.85 10.13 -45.43
C PRO A 33 3.30 11.35 -44.69
N VAL A 34 3.45 11.33 -43.37
CA VAL A 34 3.08 12.40 -42.45
C VAL A 34 4.30 12.73 -41.61
N THR A 35 4.53 14.03 -41.43
CA THR A 35 5.58 14.54 -40.55
C THR A 35 4.95 15.40 -39.46
N ILE A 36 5.27 15.12 -38.20
CA ILE A 36 4.89 15.96 -37.06
C ILE A 36 6.11 16.76 -36.64
N SER A 37 6.07 18.06 -36.88
CA SER A 37 7.14 19.00 -36.55
C SER A 37 7.31 19.16 -35.04
N PRO A 38 8.48 19.65 -34.56
CA PRO A 38 8.73 19.84 -33.13
C PRO A 38 7.75 20.77 -32.40
N ASP A 39 7.11 21.68 -33.14
CA ASP A 39 6.06 22.59 -32.67
C ASP A 39 4.65 21.97 -32.72
N TRP A 40 4.56 20.67 -32.99
CA TRP A 40 3.34 19.87 -33.12
C TRP A 40 2.48 20.16 -34.36
N GLN A 41 3.02 20.87 -35.36
CA GLN A 41 2.35 21.00 -36.65
C GLN A 41 2.42 19.70 -37.47
N VAL A 42 1.31 19.35 -38.11
CA VAL A 42 1.19 18.18 -38.97
C VAL A 42 1.38 18.58 -40.42
N ILE A 43 2.35 17.96 -41.10
CA ILE A 43 2.63 18.12 -42.52
C ILE A 43 2.17 16.85 -43.23
N THR A 44 1.33 17.03 -44.25
CA THR A 44 0.68 15.96 -45.03
C THR A 44 0.59 16.37 -46.50
N PRO A 45 0.56 15.44 -47.47
CA PRO A 45 0.35 15.75 -48.88
C PRO A 45 -1.06 16.29 -49.22
N HIS A 46 -1.98 16.33 -48.26
CA HIS A 46 -3.36 16.78 -48.47
C HIS A 46 -3.56 18.27 -48.19
N ASP A 47 -4.53 18.89 -48.89
CA ASP A 47 -4.98 20.25 -48.59
C ASP A 47 -5.86 20.24 -47.33
N VAL A 48 -5.24 20.56 -46.20
CA VAL A 48 -5.84 20.58 -44.87
C VAL A 48 -7.06 21.51 -44.79
N GLU A 49 -7.03 22.65 -45.49
CA GLU A 49 -8.12 23.62 -45.45
C GLU A 49 -9.33 23.09 -46.22
N ALA A 50 -9.10 22.53 -47.41
CA ALA A 50 -10.15 21.90 -48.20
C ALA A 50 -10.84 20.73 -47.46
N GLU A 51 -10.07 19.89 -46.75
CA GLU A 51 -10.64 18.78 -45.97
C GLU A 51 -11.48 19.25 -44.78
N ARG A 52 -11.03 20.28 -44.06
CA ARG A 52 -11.80 20.86 -42.94
C ARG A 52 -13.11 21.47 -43.42
N ILE A 53 -13.08 22.15 -44.57
CA ILE A 53 -14.30 22.66 -45.22
C ILE A 53 -15.22 21.48 -45.57
N ALA A 54 -14.70 20.44 -46.22
CA ALA A 54 -15.50 19.26 -46.58
C ALA A 54 -16.15 18.60 -45.36
N GLU A 55 -15.42 18.44 -44.25
CA GLU A 55 -15.94 17.90 -42.98
C GLU A 55 -17.07 18.76 -42.40
N ALA A 56 -16.90 20.09 -42.40
CA ALA A 56 -17.92 21.02 -41.91
C ALA A 56 -19.23 20.90 -42.69
N PHE A 57 -19.17 20.51 -43.97
CA PHE A 57 -20.33 20.21 -44.81
C PHE A 57 -20.77 18.73 -44.74
N GLY A 58 -20.25 17.94 -43.80
CA GLY A 58 -20.65 16.54 -43.57
C GLY A 58 -19.91 15.51 -44.44
N GLY A 59 -18.82 15.91 -45.10
CA GLY A 59 -17.95 15.01 -45.86
C GLY A 59 -17.28 13.96 -44.96
N ALA A 60 -17.23 12.71 -45.43
CA ALA A 60 -16.71 11.57 -44.67
C ALA A 60 -15.18 11.36 -44.78
N THR A 61 -14.43 12.40 -45.15
CA THR A 61 -13.02 12.33 -45.59
C THR A 61 -12.09 13.27 -44.81
N SER A 62 -12.30 13.46 -43.50
CA SER A 62 -11.46 14.39 -42.70
C SER A 62 -10.20 13.71 -42.14
N CYS A 63 -9.40 13.09 -43.02
CA CYS A 63 -8.16 12.39 -42.64
C CYS A 63 -7.28 13.28 -41.77
N VAL A 64 -7.19 14.57 -42.10
CA VAL A 64 -6.42 15.54 -41.33
C VAL A 64 -7.06 15.86 -39.98
N THR A 65 -8.37 16.06 -39.86
CA THR A 65 -8.99 16.33 -38.56
C THR A 65 -8.87 15.14 -37.61
N HIS A 66 -9.00 13.92 -38.14
CA HIS A 66 -8.79 12.71 -37.35
C HIS A 66 -7.32 12.55 -36.92
N LEU A 67 -6.39 12.96 -37.77
CA LEU A 67 -4.96 12.99 -37.47
C LEU A 67 -4.62 14.05 -36.42
N ASP A 68 -5.08 15.29 -36.57
CA ASP A 68 -4.87 16.38 -35.60
C ASP A 68 -5.34 15.94 -34.19
N ARG A 69 -6.53 15.35 -34.09
CA ARG A 69 -7.04 14.80 -32.81
C ARG A 69 -6.18 13.65 -32.28
N ALA A 70 -5.67 12.77 -33.14
CA ALA A 70 -4.80 11.69 -32.73
C ALA A 70 -3.42 12.20 -32.26
N VAL A 71 -2.87 13.22 -32.91
CA VAL A 71 -1.63 13.89 -32.50
C VAL A 71 -1.80 14.59 -31.16
N GLU A 72 -2.91 15.31 -30.95
CA GLU A 72 -3.24 15.89 -29.65
C GLU A 72 -3.39 14.82 -28.56
N ALA A 73 -4.05 13.70 -28.87
CA ALA A 73 -4.19 12.57 -27.96
C ALA A 73 -2.83 11.94 -27.61
N PHE A 74 -1.96 11.75 -28.60
CA PHE A 74 -0.60 11.26 -28.40
C PHE A 74 0.21 12.23 -27.53
N ARG A 75 0.21 13.52 -27.85
CA ARG A 75 0.86 14.57 -27.06
C ARG A 75 0.40 14.55 -25.61
N ALA A 76 -0.91 14.48 -25.37
CA ALA A 76 -1.49 14.41 -24.04
C ALA A 76 -1.17 13.10 -23.30
N SER A 77 -0.78 12.05 -24.02
CA SER A 77 -0.40 10.75 -23.46
C SER A 77 1.08 10.65 -23.12
N LEU A 78 1.94 11.52 -23.68
CA LEU A 78 3.39 11.45 -23.50
C LEU A 78 3.83 11.54 -22.03
N GLY A 79 3.15 12.33 -21.20
CA GLY A 79 3.43 12.38 -19.76
C GLY A 79 3.27 11.02 -19.08
N LEU A 80 2.24 10.25 -19.46
CA LEU A 80 2.00 8.92 -18.92
C LEU A 80 2.98 7.88 -19.47
N LEU A 81 3.28 7.96 -20.77
CA LEU A 81 4.19 7.03 -21.45
C LEU A 81 5.63 7.20 -20.94
N SER A 82 6.08 8.44 -20.76
CA SER A 82 7.38 8.78 -20.17
C SER A 82 7.40 8.65 -18.65
N ARG A 83 6.25 8.40 -18.00
CA ARG A 83 6.09 8.31 -16.53
C ARG A 83 6.47 9.59 -15.78
N ALA A 84 6.47 10.72 -16.50
CA ALA A 84 6.49 12.06 -15.90
C ALA A 84 5.18 12.36 -15.19
N GLU A 85 4.07 11.79 -15.68
CA GLU A 85 2.75 11.85 -15.05
C GLU A 85 2.31 10.46 -14.58
N ARG A 86 1.57 10.41 -13.47
CA ARG A 86 1.01 9.18 -12.92
C ARG A 86 -0.49 9.29 -12.75
N VAL A 87 -1.21 8.25 -13.16
CA VAL A 87 -2.63 8.12 -12.85
C VAL A 87 -2.78 7.65 -11.40
N PRO A 88 -3.60 8.32 -10.56
CA PRO A 88 -3.92 7.84 -9.23
C PRO A 88 -4.54 6.43 -9.27
N LEU A 89 -3.83 5.47 -8.70
CA LEU A 89 -4.28 4.09 -8.50
C LEU A 89 -4.75 3.92 -7.06
N GLN A 90 -5.71 3.02 -6.87
CA GLN A 90 -6.29 2.72 -5.57
C GLN A 90 -6.20 1.23 -5.30
N ALA A 91 -5.71 0.89 -4.10
CA ALA A 91 -5.82 -0.47 -3.58
C ALA A 91 -7.30 -0.78 -3.31
N GLY A 92 -7.74 -1.93 -3.78
CA GLY A 92 -9.03 -2.54 -3.51
C GLY A 92 -8.90 -3.73 -2.56
N ARG A 93 -9.98 -4.49 -2.40
CA ARG A 93 -9.99 -5.69 -1.56
C ARG A 93 -9.16 -6.81 -2.20
N GLN A 94 -8.59 -7.68 -1.36
CA GLN A 94 -7.90 -8.91 -1.79
C GLN A 94 -6.76 -8.67 -2.81
N GLY A 95 -5.99 -7.58 -2.61
CA GLY A 95 -4.85 -7.26 -3.48
C GLY A 95 -5.24 -6.79 -4.89
N LYS A 96 -6.52 -6.50 -5.13
CA LYS A 96 -6.98 -5.93 -6.40
C LYS A 96 -6.65 -4.44 -6.48
N TRP A 97 -6.43 -3.94 -7.68
CA TRP A 97 -6.11 -2.54 -7.92
C TRP A 97 -7.09 -1.91 -8.91
N GLY A 98 -7.38 -0.63 -8.75
CA GLY A 98 -8.28 0.10 -9.63
C GLY A 98 -7.80 1.52 -9.91
N LEU A 99 -8.43 2.18 -10.87
CA LEU A 99 -8.25 3.61 -11.10
C LEU A 99 -9.29 4.38 -10.29
N GLY A 100 -8.90 5.53 -9.75
CA GLY A 100 -9.85 6.45 -9.13
C GLY A 100 -10.97 6.87 -10.09
N ARG A 101 -12.18 7.15 -9.56
CA ARG A 101 -13.37 7.46 -10.37
C ARG A 101 -13.16 8.57 -11.41
N GLY A 102 -12.36 9.59 -11.09
CA GLY A 102 -12.05 10.71 -12.00
C GLY A 102 -11.11 10.34 -13.16
N CYS A 103 -10.36 9.24 -13.05
CA CYS A 103 -9.42 8.78 -14.07
C CYS A 103 -9.93 7.57 -14.85
N ALA A 104 -11.01 6.92 -14.39
CA ALA A 104 -11.55 5.74 -15.01
C ALA A 104 -12.46 6.06 -16.22
N VAL A 105 -12.14 5.44 -17.36
CA VAL A 105 -12.81 5.65 -18.64
C VAL A 105 -14.00 4.68 -18.81
N VAL A 106 -15.17 5.20 -19.18
CA VAL A 106 -16.39 4.43 -19.49
C VAL A 106 -16.11 3.47 -20.65
N GLY A 107 -16.61 2.23 -20.56
CA GLY A 107 -16.37 1.22 -21.59
C GLY A 107 -14.91 0.72 -21.66
N CYS A 108 -14.04 1.15 -20.74
CA CYS A 108 -12.66 0.70 -20.66
C CYS A 108 -12.34 0.07 -19.29
N CYS A 109 -12.24 0.87 -18.23
CA CYS A 109 -11.80 0.44 -16.91
C CYS A 109 -12.70 0.90 -15.75
N ARG A 110 -13.73 1.72 -16.02
CA ARG A 110 -14.71 2.08 -15.00
C ARG A 110 -15.37 0.82 -14.43
N GLY A 111 -15.24 0.62 -13.12
CA GLY A 111 -15.76 -0.54 -12.40
C GLY A 111 -14.94 -1.83 -12.55
N LYS A 112 -13.80 -1.78 -13.26
CA LYS A 112 -12.88 -2.93 -13.37
C LYS A 112 -11.79 -2.87 -12.32
N SER A 113 -11.29 -4.04 -11.95
CA SER A 113 -10.11 -4.17 -11.09
C SER A 113 -9.06 -5.07 -11.75
N PHE A 114 -7.81 -4.84 -11.37
CA PHE A 114 -6.62 -5.50 -11.88
C PHE A 114 -6.02 -6.38 -10.79
N GLY A 115 -5.32 -7.44 -11.18
CA GLY A 115 -4.74 -8.41 -10.25
C GLY A 115 -3.58 -7.86 -9.40
N ASN A 116 -2.93 -6.80 -9.86
CA ASN A 116 -1.84 -6.13 -9.16
C ASN A 116 -1.68 -4.68 -9.67
N LEU A 117 -0.84 -3.91 -8.96
CA LEU A 117 -0.55 -2.51 -9.25
C LEU A 117 0.06 -2.32 -10.63
N ALA A 118 1.07 -3.11 -10.99
CA ALA A 118 1.77 -3.02 -12.27
C ALA A 118 0.80 -3.20 -13.46
N ALA A 119 -0.15 -4.14 -13.37
CA ALA A 119 -1.18 -4.35 -14.37
C ALA A 119 -2.14 -3.15 -14.50
N ALA A 120 -2.53 -2.53 -13.38
CA ALA A 120 -3.35 -1.33 -13.38
C ALA A 120 -2.60 -0.14 -14.00
N ALA A 121 -1.34 0.07 -13.62
CA ALA A 121 -0.49 1.13 -14.15
C ALA A 121 -0.28 0.97 -15.66
N ARG A 122 0.11 -0.23 -16.10
CA ARG A 122 0.28 -0.58 -17.52
C ARG A 122 -0.99 -0.37 -18.32
N HIS A 123 -2.15 -0.72 -17.77
CA HIS A 123 -3.42 -0.48 -18.44
C HIS A 123 -3.63 1.00 -18.80
N THR A 124 -3.24 1.93 -17.92
CA THR A 124 -3.41 3.38 -18.15
C THR A 124 -2.62 3.91 -19.34
N ARG A 125 -1.55 3.20 -19.73
CA ARG A 125 -0.68 3.54 -20.87
C ARG A 125 -0.99 2.73 -22.13
N SER A 126 -1.94 1.79 -22.06
CA SER A 126 -2.25 0.95 -23.21
C SER A 126 -2.93 1.75 -24.33
N PRO A 127 -2.64 1.47 -25.61
CA PRO A 127 -3.25 2.19 -26.73
C PRO A 127 -4.77 2.20 -26.67
N ALA A 128 -5.38 1.05 -26.36
CA ALA A 128 -6.84 0.92 -26.21
C ALA A 128 -7.42 1.81 -25.09
N HIS A 129 -6.69 2.00 -23.99
CA HIS A 129 -7.13 2.89 -22.91
C HIS A 129 -7.02 4.35 -23.33
N LEU A 130 -5.87 4.75 -23.87
CA LEU A 130 -5.59 6.12 -24.28
C LEU A 130 -6.53 6.56 -25.41
N ALA A 131 -6.75 5.71 -26.42
CA ALA A 131 -7.68 5.96 -27.51
C ALA A 131 -9.10 6.24 -26.99
N LYS A 132 -9.60 5.40 -26.07
CA LYS A 132 -10.91 5.63 -25.43
C LYS A 132 -10.95 6.87 -24.55
N ARG A 133 -9.86 7.19 -23.83
CA ARG A 133 -9.74 8.39 -22.99
C ARG A 133 -9.88 9.66 -23.82
N HIS A 134 -9.19 9.70 -24.96
CA HIS A 134 -9.15 10.86 -25.85
C HIS A 134 -10.22 10.83 -26.96
N ARG A 135 -11.03 9.76 -27.02
CA ARG A 135 -12.10 9.56 -28.01
C ARG A 135 -11.57 9.60 -29.46
N VAL A 136 -10.43 8.97 -29.68
CA VAL A 136 -9.82 8.80 -31.00
C VAL A 136 -9.84 7.33 -31.42
N PRO A 137 -9.81 7.01 -32.73
CA PRO A 137 -9.63 5.64 -33.20
C PRO A 137 -8.33 5.03 -32.66
N GLN A 138 -8.36 3.75 -32.28
CA GLN A 138 -7.24 3.09 -31.62
C GLN A 138 -6.06 2.91 -32.58
N GLU A 139 -6.36 2.54 -33.82
CA GLU A 139 -5.43 2.31 -34.92
C GLU A 139 -4.53 3.53 -35.20
N HIS A 140 -5.06 4.75 -35.10
CA HIS A 140 -4.25 5.98 -35.33
C HIS A 140 -3.28 6.22 -34.20
N LEU A 141 -3.74 6.01 -32.97
CA LEU A 141 -2.88 6.17 -31.81
C LEU A 141 -1.79 5.08 -31.80
N GLU A 142 -2.12 3.85 -32.19
CA GLU A 142 -1.14 2.77 -32.35
C GLU A 142 -0.07 3.11 -33.40
N ALA A 143 -0.45 3.68 -34.54
CA ALA A 143 0.50 4.11 -35.55
C ALA A 143 1.46 5.20 -35.02
N LEU A 144 0.93 6.21 -34.30
CA LEU A 144 1.74 7.24 -33.66
C LEU A 144 2.67 6.66 -32.59
N LEU A 145 2.17 5.76 -31.75
CA LEU A 145 2.97 5.11 -30.70
C LEU A 145 4.07 4.22 -31.28
N LEU A 146 3.79 3.52 -32.38
CA LEU A 146 4.76 2.69 -33.09
C LEU A 146 5.86 3.53 -33.72
N ALA A 147 5.49 4.62 -34.41
CA ALA A 147 6.47 5.56 -34.97
C ALA A 147 7.33 6.17 -33.87
N ALA A 148 6.69 6.61 -32.78
CA ALA A 148 7.39 7.18 -31.65
C ALA A 148 8.30 6.16 -30.95
N ALA A 149 7.93 4.88 -30.89
CA ALA A 149 8.82 3.85 -30.34
C ALA A 149 10.12 3.71 -31.16
N GLY A 150 10.12 4.07 -32.44
CA GLY A 150 11.33 4.12 -33.28
C GLY A 150 12.31 5.21 -32.86
N THR A 151 11.83 6.33 -32.29
CA THR A 151 12.67 7.48 -31.87
C THR A 151 12.89 7.53 -30.36
N TRP A 152 11.89 7.19 -29.56
CA TRP A 152 11.93 7.15 -28.09
C TRP A 152 12.45 5.82 -27.53
N GLY A 153 12.43 4.76 -28.33
CA GLY A 153 12.58 3.38 -27.86
C GLY A 153 11.27 2.78 -27.36
N ASP A 154 11.30 1.49 -27.03
CA ASP A 154 10.13 0.78 -26.53
C ASP A 154 9.70 1.30 -25.14
N TRP A 155 8.49 1.85 -25.08
CA TRP A 155 7.85 2.40 -23.88
C TRP A 155 7.68 1.41 -22.72
N GLU A 156 7.66 0.11 -23.03
CA GLU A 156 7.49 -0.96 -22.06
C GLU A 156 8.81 -1.69 -21.76
N ALA A 157 9.88 -1.43 -22.53
CA ALA A 157 11.19 -1.98 -22.24
C ALA A 157 11.73 -1.41 -20.93
N SER A 158 12.35 -2.28 -20.13
CA SER A 158 12.97 -1.86 -18.88
C SER A 158 14.14 -0.90 -19.15
N PRO A 159 14.18 0.26 -18.48
CA PRO A 159 15.21 1.26 -18.74
C PRO A 159 16.59 0.75 -18.30
N ARG A 160 17.62 1.10 -19.07
CA ARG A 160 19.01 0.88 -18.67
C ARG A 160 19.40 1.99 -17.70
N VAL A 161 19.76 1.60 -16.50
CA VAL A 161 20.16 2.52 -15.43
C VAL A 161 21.57 2.19 -14.95
N ASP A 162 22.23 3.18 -14.34
CA ASP A 162 23.54 2.99 -13.75
C ASP A 162 23.53 1.97 -12.59
N ARG A 163 24.71 1.67 -12.05
CA ARG A 163 24.86 0.72 -10.94
C ARG A 163 24.35 1.29 -9.62
N HIS A 164 24.39 2.61 -9.45
CA HIS A 164 23.99 3.26 -8.21
C HIS A 164 22.47 3.13 -7.99
N ILE A 165 21.66 3.48 -8.99
CA ILE A 165 20.19 3.32 -8.93
C ILE A 165 19.81 1.87 -8.69
N ARG A 166 20.47 0.91 -9.36
CA ARG A 166 20.24 -0.53 -9.13
C ARG A 166 20.60 -0.96 -7.72
N GLY A 167 21.65 -0.37 -7.13
CA GLY A 167 22.09 -0.67 -5.77
C GLY A 167 21.12 -0.21 -4.69
N LEU A 168 20.16 0.68 -5.00
CA LEU A 168 19.14 1.12 -4.07
C LEU A 168 17.98 0.13 -3.93
N ILE A 169 17.86 -0.83 -4.85
CA ILE A 169 16.73 -1.78 -4.91
C ILE A 169 17.23 -3.19 -4.64
N ARG A 170 16.54 -3.89 -3.74
CA ARG A 170 16.93 -5.23 -3.32
C ARG A 170 16.77 -6.26 -4.43
N GLU A 171 15.66 -6.22 -5.16
CA GLU A 171 15.30 -7.20 -6.16
C GLU A 171 16.13 -7.01 -7.45
N PRO A 172 16.76 -8.07 -8.01
CA PRO A 172 17.59 -7.96 -9.22
C PRO A 172 16.87 -7.38 -10.46
N GLY A 173 15.54 -7.54 -10.54
CA GLY A 173 14.69 -6.98 -11.60
C GLY A 173 13.91 -5.73 -11.18
N GLY A 174 14.13 -5.20 -9.97
CA GLY A 174 13.24 -4.25 -9.34
C GLY A 174 13.07 -2.94 -10.07
N VAL A 175 14.08 -2.47 -10.81
CA VAL A 175 13.94 -1.29 -11.70
C VAL A 175 12.87 -1.51 -12.76
N GLY A 176 12.82 -2.71 -13.35
CA GLY A 176 11.79 -3.07 -14.33
C GLY A 176 10.40 -3.18 -13.72
N ASP A 177 10.32 -3.69 -12.48
CA ASP A 177 9.06 -3.79 -11.75
C ASP A 177 8.51 -2.39 -11.42
N LEU A 178 9.37 -1.48 -10.95
CA LEU A 178 9.02 -0.07 -10.68
C LEU A 178 8.67 0.67 -11.98
N TRP A 179 9.41 0.45 -13.07
CA TRP A 179 9.09 0.99 -14.38
C TRP A 179 7.71 0.55 -14.87
N THR A 180 7.39 -0.73 -14.72
CA THR A 180 6.08 -1.28 -15.10
C THR A 180 4.97 -0.72 -14.21
N ALA A 181 5.26 -0.49 -12.93
CA ALA A 181 4.39 0.20 -12.00
C ALA A 181 4.21 1.70 -12.30
N GLY A 182 5.04 2.28 -13.19
CA GLY A 182 4.95 3.68 -13.59
C GLY A 182 5.81 4.63 -12.77
N ILE A 183 6.85 4.13 -12.11
CA ILE A 183 7.86 4.91 -11.40
C ILE A 183 9.08 5.07 -12.32
N HIS A 184 9.45 6.32 -12.61
CA HIS A 184 10.62 6.63 -13.42
C HIS A 184 11.92 6.42 -12.62
N PRO A 185 13.00 5.90 -13.21
CA PRO A 185 14.25 5.65 -12.47
C PRO A 185 14.82 6.84 -11.72
N ASP A 186 14.73 8.03 -12.30
CA ASP A 186 15.20 9.28 -11.68
C ASP A 186 14.50 9.62 -10.35
N GLN A 187 13.35 9.01 -10.09
CA GLN A 187 12.61 9.19 -8.83
C GLN A 187 13.12 8.27 -7.72
N ILE A 188 13.82 7.17 -8.08
CA ILE A 188 14.28 6.15 -7.11
C ILE A 188 15.18 6.75 -6.03
N PRO A 189 16.19 7.60 -6.33
CA PRO A 189 17.05 8.18 -5.29
C PRO A 189 16.28 9.04 -4.30
N THR A 190 15.34 9.87 -4.78
CA THR A 190 14.49 10.70 -3.92
C THR A 190 13.59 9.86 -3.03
N LEU A 191 13.02 8.77 -3.55
CA LEU A 191 12.18 7.87 -2.76
C LEU A 191 13.00 7.09 -1.73
N ALA A 192 14.20 6.64 -2.08
CA ALA A 192 15.10 5.95 -1.16
C ALA A 192 15.55 6.86 0.00
N ALA A 193 15.66 8.17 -0.22
CA ALA A 193 16.07 9.14 0.81
C ALA A 193 15.13 9.21 2.02
N VAL A 194 13.85 8.83 1.86
CA VAL A 194 12.88 8.68 2.96
C VAL A 194 13.36 7.64 3.99
N ALA A 195 14.13 6.65 3.55
CA ALA A 195 14.75 5.63 4.38
C ALA A 195 16.28 5.78 4.44
N SER A 196 16.80 7.01 4.44
CA SER A 196 18.25 7.30 4.38
C SER A 196 19.09 6.69 5.51
N GLY A 197 18.48 6.29 6.64
CA GLY A 197 19.15 5.56 7.71
C GLY A 197 19.34 4.05 7.44
N VAL A 198 18.72 3.51 6.38
CA VAL A 198 18.78 2.09 6.01
C VAL A 198 19.94 1.85 5.04
N ASP A 199 20.96 1.13 5.49
CA ASP A 199 22.17 0.87 4.68
C ASP A 199 21.97 -0.23 3.61
N GLU A 200 20.95 -1.07 3.78
CA GLU A 200 20.62 -2.16 2.87
C GLU A 200 19.70 -1.71 1.72
N PRO A 201 19.79 -2.33 0.53
CA PRO A 201 18.86 -2.06 -0.57
C PRO A 201 17.40 -2.26 -0.16
N LEU A 202 16.55 -1.31 -0.54
CA LEU A 202 15.14 -1.28 -0.17
C LEU A 202 14.32 -2.18 -1.11
N PRO A 203 13.28 -2.89 -0.60
CA PRO A 203 12.41 -3.70 -1.44
C PRO A 203 11.62 -2.85 -2.44
N VAL A 204 11.29 -3.40 -3.61
CA VAL A 204 10.33 -2.82 -4.56
C VAL A 204 9.04 -2.38 -3.85
N ASN A 205 8.58 -3.18 -2.90
CA ASN A 205 7.36 -2.92 -2.14
C ASN A 205 7.41 -1.60 -1.33
N PHE A 206 8.59 -1.16 -0.90
CA PHE A 206 8.78 0.12 -0.23
C PHE A 206 8.46 1.30 -1.17
N TYR A 207 9.08 1.31 -2.35
CA TYR A 207 8.88 2.35 -3.35
C TYR A 207 7.42 2.42 -3.83
N LEU A 208 6.79 1.26 -4.02
CA LEU A 208 5.37 1.19 -4.37
C LEU A 208 4.48 1.76 -3.26
N GLY A 209 4.77 1.43 -2.00
CA GLY A 209 4.00 1.94 -0.86
C GLY A 209 4.14 3.45 -0.66
N LEU A 210 5.33 4.02 -0.85
CA LEU A 210 5.51 5.48 -0.76
C LEU A 210 4.69 6.25 -1.80
N ILE A 211 4.55 5.70 -3.01
CA ILE A 211 3.81 6.37 -4.08
C ILE A 211 2.31 6.10 -3.99
N TYR A 212 1.90 4.88 -3.63
CA TYR A 212 0.51 4.43 -3.77
C TYR A 212 -0.19 4.07 -2.45
N GLY A 213 0.55 3.93 -1.35
CA GLY A 213 0.02 3.59 -0.02
C GLY A 213 -0.56 4.79 0.73
N GLY A 214 -0.19 6.03 0.35
CA GLY A 214 -0.75 7.25 0.94
C GLY A 214 -0.29 7.53 2.37
N VAL A 215 0.82 6.91 2.79
CA VAL A 215 1.45 7.16 4.09
C VAL A 215 2.11 8.55 4.12
N ASP A 216 2.23 9.12 5.31
CA ASP A 216 3.05 10.30 5.57
C ASP A 216 4.54 9.92 5.53
N GLN A 217 5.30 10.50 4.59
CA GLN A 217 6.71 10.18 4.37
C GLN A 217 7.60 10.72 5.49
N ASP A 218 7.22 11.84 6.12
CA ASP A 218 7.98 12.40 7.24
C ASP A 218 7.87 11.46 8.44
N TRP A 219 6.66 10.97 8.73
CA TRP A 219 6.44 9.96 9.76
C TRP A 219 7.22 8.66 9.50
N VAL A 220 7.25 8.15 8.27
CA VAL A 220 8.06 6.97 7.93
C VAL A 220 9.54 7.24 8.19
N SER A 221 10.04 8.41 7.77
CA SER A 221 11.43 8.81 8.00
C SER A 221 11.78 8.87 9.49
N GLU A 222 10.89 9.43 10.32
CA GLU A 222 11.07 9.52 11.78
C GLU A 222 11.16 8.14 12.46
N VAL A 223 10.33 7.18 12.04
CA VAL A 223 10.39 5.81 12.57
C VAL A 223 11.68 5.12 12.13
N LEU A 224 12.04 5.22 10.85
CA LEU A 224 13.23 4.56 10.29
C LEU A 224 14.54 5.17 10.78
N ALA A 225 14.56 6.44 11.17
CA ALA A 225 15.72 7.05 11.82
C ALA A 225 16.09 6.36 13.15
N GLN A 226 15.12 5.72 13.81
CA GLN A 226 15.31 5.01 15.08
C GLN A 226 15.35 3.49 14.93
N HIS A 227 14.79 2.95 13.84
CA HIS A 227 14.79 1.53 13.53
C HIS A 227 15.04 1.30 12.03
N PRO A 228 16.29 1.40 11.57
CA PRO A 228 16.63 1.32 10.15
C PRO A 228 16.65 -0.14 9.65
N ASP A 229 15.48 -0.67 9.33
CA ASP A 229 15.32 -2.01 8.76
C ASP A 229 14.54 -1.95 7.43
N PRO A 230 15.09 -2.51 6.33
CA PRO A 230 14.48 -2.39 5.00
C PRO A 230 13.13 -3.12 4.89
N ASP A 231 12.93 -4.21 5.62
CA ASP A 231 11.64 -4.93 5.61
C ASP A 231 10.57 -4.17 6.41
N THR A 232 10.97 -3.50 7.48
CA THR A 232 10.12 -2.63 8.27
C THR A 232 9.75 -1.39 7.48
N ALA A 233 10.70 -0.78 6.76
CA ALA A 233 10.42 0.29 5.81
C ALA A 233 9.33 -0.13 4.81
N ALA A 234 9.50 -1.29 4.17
CA ALA A 234 8.54 -1.83 3.21
C ALA A 234 7.17 -2.18 3.82
N TRP A 235 7.07 -2.37 5.14
CA TRP A 235 5.81 -2.59 5.83
C TRP A 235 5.13 -1.27 6.23
N LEU A 236 5.88 -0.32 6.79
CA LEU A 236 5.37 0.97 7.29
C LEU A 236 4.60 1.74 6.22
N VAL A 237 5.08 1.69 4.98
CA VAL A 237 4.50 2.44 3.85
C VAL A 237 3.12 1.94 3.37
N TRP A 238 2.65 0.83 3.91
CA TRP A 238 1.33 0.25 3.61
C TRP A 238 0.34 0.33 4.78
N LEU A 239 0.72 1.02 5.86
CA LEU A 239 -0.16 1.22 7.00
C LEU A 239 -1.20 2.32 6.70
N ASP A 240 -2.44 2.07 7.11
CA ASP A 240 -3.58 2.96 6.91
C ASP A 240 -4.15 3.46 8.25
N PRO A 241 -4.31 4.78 8.44
CA PRO A 241 -3.28 5.80 8.54
C PRO A 241 -2.62 5.79 9.95
N PRO A 242 -1.32 5.47 10.07
CA PRO A 242 -0.67 5.24 11.37
C PRO A 242 -0.46 6.46 12.29
N PRO A 243 -0.27 7.72 11.83
CA PRO A 243 -0.02 8.85 12.74
C PRO A 243 -1.20 9.13 13.68
N LYS A 244 -2.40 8.67 13.31
CA LYS A 244 -3.59 8.79 14.15
C LYS A 244 -3.61 7.80 15.32
N ARG A 245 -2.83 6.72 15.25
CA ARG A 245 -2.82 5.66 16.25
C ARG A 245 -1.82 5.93 17.36
N ALA A 246 -0.60 6.36 17.00
CA ALA A 246 0.46 6.73 17.94
C ALA A 246 1.56 7.55 17.26
N SER A 247 2.43 8.17 18.06
CA SER A 247 3.59 8.93 17.58
C SER A 247 4.67 8.03 16.96
N ALA A 248 5.49 8.57 16.05
CA ALA A 248 6.60 7.83 15.43
C ALA A 248 7.54 7.20 16.48
N ASN A 249 7.84 7.92 17.56
CA ASN A 249 8.66 7.41 18.67
C ASN A 249 8.07 6.16 19.32
N ALA A 250 6.74 6.11 19.49
CA ALA A 250 6.10 4.93 20.08
C ALA A 250 6.23 3.70 19.17
N TRP A 251 6.04 3.87 17.86
CA TRP A 251 6.24 2.80 16.88
C TRP A 251 7.69 2.31 16.86
N ALA A 252 8.65 3.24 16.83
CA ALA A 252 10.07 2.91 16.84
C ALA A 252 10.48 2.17 18.13
N ALA A 253 9.99 2.60 19.29
CA ALA A 253 10.27 1.95 20.56
C ALA A 253 9.76 0.50 20.58
N TRP A 254 8.51 0.27 20.14
CA TRP A 254 7.94 -1.07 20.05
C TRP A 254 8.71 -1.98 19.08
N LEU A 255 9.12 -1.48 17.92
CA LEU A 255 9.98 -2.22 16.99
C LEU A 255 11.33 -2.58 17.63
N ASN A 256 11.94 -1.64 18.36
CA ASN A 256 13.21 -1.83 19.05
C ASN A 256 13.13 -2.80 20.25
N PHE A 257 11.94 -3.07 20.79
CA PHE A 257 11.76 -4.16 21.77
C PHE A 257 11.88 -5.56 21.14
N GLY A 258 11.89 -5.68 19.80
CA GLY A 258 12.11 -6.94 19.10
C GLY A 258 10.90 -7.88 19.10
N VAL A 259 9.69 -7.29 19.14
CA VAL A 259 8.40 -7.99 18.93
C VAL A 259 8.05 -8.00 17.44
N SER A 260 7.10 -8.85 17.02
CA SER A 260 6.73 -8.93 15.62
C SER A 260 5.93 -7.69 15.16
N ARG A 261 5.87 -7.44 13.84
CA ARG A 261 5.07 -6.33 13.28
C ARG A 261 3.57 -6.44 13.62
N THR A 262 3.06 -7.66 13.72
CA THR A 262 1.67 -7.93 14.15
C THR A 262 1.47 -7.54 15.61
N ASP A 263 2.46 -7.82 16.45
CA ASP A 263 2.43 -7.47 17.88
C ASP A 263 2.50 -5.95 18.05
N VAL A 264 3.35 -5.26 17.29
CA VAL A 264 3.39 -3.78 17.27
C VAL A 264 2.01 -3.20 16.94
N LEU A 265 1.31 -3.74 15.93
CA LEU A 265 -0.04 -3.25 15.62
C LEU A 265 -1.00 -3.48 16.78
N THR A 266 -0.93 -4.65 17.40
CA THR A 266 -1.82 -5.06 18.48
C THR A 266 -1.65 -4.17 19.71
N VAL A 267 -0.42 -3.88 20.13
CA VAL A 267 -0.15 -3.02 21.29
C VAL A 267 -0.43 -1.55 21.03
N ILE A 268 -0.21 -1.07 19.80
CA ILE A 268 -0.57 0.30 19.40
C ILE A 268 -2.10 0.46 19.37
N ASP A 269 -2.83 -0.50 18.81
CA ASP A 269 -4.30 -0.48 18.78
C ASP A 269 -4.91 -0.61 20.19
N ALA A 270 -4.22 -1.30 21.10
CA ALA A 270 -4.55 -1.38 22.53
C ALA A 270 -4.10 -0.15 23.33
N ALA A 271 -3.49 0.86 22.69
CA ALA A 271 -2.96 2.08 23.31
C ALA A 271 -1.98 1.83 24.47
N ILE A 272 -1.18 0.76 24.38
CA ILE A 272 -0.16 0.43 25.38
C ILE A 272 1.10 1.25 25.11
N SER A 273 1.49 2.07 26.09
CA SER A 273 2.66 2.94 25.99
C SER A 273 3.98 2.13 26.09
N PRO A 274 5.00 2.45 25.28
CA PRO A 274 6.32 1.83 25.41
C PRO A 274 6.99 2.08 26.78
N GLU A 275 6.72 3.23 27.40
CA GLU A 275 7.23 3.57 28.73
C GLU A 275 6.76 2.55 29.77
N TYR A 276 5.51 2.08 29.66
CA TYR A 276 4.97 1.04 30.54
C TYR A 276 5.75 -0.28 30.44
N VAL A 277 6.27 -0.63 29.26
CA VAL A 277 7.15 -1.81 29.08
C VAL A 277 8.43 -1.64 29.87
N LEU A 278 9.08 -0.47 29.76
CA LEU A 278 10.34 -0.16 30.40
C LEU A 278 10.20 -0.12 31.93
N GLU A 279 9.16 0.53 32.44
CA GLU A 279 8.83 0.60 33.86
C GLU A 279 8.54 -0.79 34.44
N THR A 280 7.73 -1.59 33.75
CA THR A 280 7.39 -2.95 34.18
C THR A 280 8.64 -3.84 34.16
N ALA A 281 9.43 -3.82 33.08
CA ALA A 281 10.66 -4.61 32.99
C ALA A 281 11.66 -4.26 34.10
N SER A 282 11.83 -2.96 34.38
CA SER A 282 12.72 -2.46 35.43
C SER A 282 12.25 -2.87 36.82
N SER A 283 10.98 -2.60 37.15
CA SER A 283 10.41 -2.91 38.47
C SER A 283 10.35 -4.40 38.78
N GLN A 284 10.15 -5.24 37.75
CA GLN A 284 10.00 -6.68 37.90
C GLN A 284 11.31 -7.46 37.70
N GLY A 285 12.38 -6.79 37.25
CA GLY A 285 13.65 -7.40 36.90
C GLY A 285 13.53 -8.40 35.75
N LEU A 286 12.67 -8.09 34.77
CA LEU A 286 12.39 -8.95 33.61
C LEU A 286 13.03 -8.39 32.34
N PRO A 287 13.39 -9.24 31.35
CA PRO A 287 13.85 -8.75 30.06
C PRO A 287 12.78 -7.93 29.35
N ILE A 288 13.16 -6.75 28.82
CA ILE A 288 12.25 -5.83 28.09
C ILE A 288 11.47 -6.55 27.01
N ARG A 289 12.16 -7.34 26.18
CA ARG A 289 11.53 -8.12 25.09
C ARG A 289 10.46 -9.07 25.60
N SER A 290 10.69 -9.75 26.72
CA SER A 290 9.72 -10.69 27.28
C SER A 290 8.49 -9.97 27.81
N VAL A 291 8.66 -8.81 28.46
CA VAL A 291 7.52 -7.97 28.90
C VAL A 291 6.73 -7.43 27.70
N ALA A 292 7.43 -6.94 26.67
CA ALA A 292 6.81 -6.45 25.44
C ALA A 292 6.00 -7.54 24.73
N ALA A 293 6.56 -8.74 24.59
CA ALA A 293 5.87 -9.89 23.99
C ALA A 293 4.62 -10.26 24.79
N GLN A 294 4.72 -10.37 26.12
CA GLN A 294 3.56 -10.65 26.96
C GLN A 294 2.48 -9.59 26.82
N LEU A 295 2.83 -8.30 26.83
CA LEU A 295 1.82 -7.26 26.65
C LEU A 295 1.11 -7.36 25.30
N ALA A 296 1.83 -7.71 24.23
CA ALA A 296 1.22 -7.96 22.93
C ALA A 296 0.32 -9.20 22.90
N ASP A 297 0.78 -10.30 23.48
CA ASP A 297 0.05 -11.57 23.54
C ASP A 297 -1.28 -11.41 24.29
N TRP A 298 -1.26 -10.71 25.42
CA TRP A 298 -2.46 -10.43 26.20
C TRP A 298 -3.37 -9.41 25.52
N ALA A 299 -2.80 -8.38 24.91
CA ALA A 299 -3.57 -7.41 24.12
C ALA A 299 -4.29 -8.07 22.93
N SER A 300 -3.69 -9.11 22.31
CA SER A 300 -4.33 -9.88 21.23
C SER A 300 -5.61 -10.60 21.67
N ALA A 301 -5.78 -10.80 22.98
CA ALA A 301 -6.95 -11.40 23.61
C ALA A 301 -7.87 -10.35 24.29
N ASP A 302 -7.68 -9.06 23.98
CA ASP A 302 -8.35 -7.90 24.59
C ASP A 302 -8.12 -7.80 26.11
N CYS A 303 -6.94 -8.18 26.59
CA CYS A 303 -6.55 -8.10 28.00
C CYS A 303 -5.40 -7.10 28.20
N VAL A 304 -5.44 -6.34 29.29
CA VAL A 304 -4.42 -5.32 29.61
C VAL A 304 -3.80 -5.63 30.95
N LEU A 305 -2.57 -6.16 30.93
CA LEU A 305 -1.87 -6.54 32.16
C LEU A 305 -1.50 -5.31 32.99
N ARG A 306 -1.81 -5.36 34.29
CA ARG A 306 -1.33 -4.45 35.34
C ARG A 306 -0.01 -4.97 35.95
N PRO A 307 0.79 -4.13 36.64
CA PRO A 307 2.06 -4.56 37.23
C PRO A 307 1.91 -5.75 38.18
N GLU A 308 0.85 -5.76 38.98
CA GLU A 308 0.50 -6.82 39.93
C GLU A 308 0.20 -8.18 39.25
N HIS A 309 -0.24 -8.19 37.98
CA HIS A 309 -0.42 -9.42 37.24
C HIS A 309 0.94 -10.05 36.88
N PHE A 310 1.99 -9.25 36.65
CA PHE A 310 3.33 -9.75 36.36
C PHE A 310 3.92 -10.51 37.56
N ASP A 311 3.67 -10.05 38.79
CA ASP A 311 4.11 -10.75 40.01
C ASP A 311 3.47 -12.14 40.12
N VAL A 312 2.19 -12.25 39.77
CA VAL A 312 1.46 -13.53 39.77
C VAL A 312 1.98 -14.44 38.66
N LEU A 313 2.12 -13.93 37.44
CA LEU A 313 2.64 -14.71 36.30
C LEU A 313 4.08 -15.18 36.54
N LYS A 314 4.93 -14.38 37.18
CA LYS A 314 6.30 -14.76 37.55
C LYS A 314 6.34 -15.95 38.51
N ARG A 315 5.42 -16.02 39.46
CA ARG A 315 5.31 -17.13 40.42
C ARG A 315 4.73 -18.41 39.78
N HIS A 316 3.80 -18.26 38.84
CA HIS A 316 2.99 -19.37 38.32
C HIS A 316 3.30 -19.78 36.87
N GLY A 317 4.31 -19.17 36.23
CA GLY A 317 4.84 -19.60 34.94
C GLY A 317 4.77 -18.52 33.86
N PHE A 318 5.77 -17.63 33.86
CA PHE A 318 5.86 -16.47 32.96
C PHE A 318 5.94 -16.84 31.48
N ASP A 319 6.73 -17.86 31.10
CA ASP A 319 7.00 -18.22 29.69
C ASP A 319 6.14 -19.37 29.15
N THR A 320 4.99 -19.66 29.78
CA THR A 320 4.12 -20.78 29.37
C THR A 320 2.97 -20.31 28.48
N GLN A 321 2.38 -21.21 27.69
CA GLN A 321 1.28 -20.93 26.76
C GLN A 321 0.08 -20.22 27.43
N TRP A 322 -0.27 -19.01 27.01
CA TRP A 322 -1.40 -18.25 27.59
C TRP A 322 -2.77 -18.74 27.09
N PRO A 323 -3.87 -18.43 27.80
CA PRO A 323 -5.19 -18.86 27.40
C PRO A 323 -5.61 -18.19 26.08
N SER A 324 -6.22 -18.96 25.17
CA SER A 324 -6.79 -18.40 23.94
C SER A 324 -7.94 -17.43 24.25
N ARG A 325 -8.17 -16.43 23.39
CA ARG A 325 -9.31 -15.51 23.47
C ARG A 325 -10.64 -16.24 23.73
N ARG A 326 -10.88 -17.33 23.00
CA ARG A 326 -12.10 -18.16 23.15
C ARG A 326 -12.24 -18.79 24.54
N ALA A 327 -11.13 -19.20 25.16
CA ALA A 327 -11.14 -19.75 26.51
C ALA A 327 -11.50 -18.66 27.54
N ILE A 328 -10.98 -17.45 27.34
CA ILE A 328 -11.29 -16.28 28.18
C ILE A 328 -12.76 -15.86 27.99
N ASP A 329 -13.26 -15.82 26.76
CA ASP A 329 -14.67 -15.53 26.45
C ASP A 329 -15.59 -16.54 27.15
N SER A 330 -15.26 -17.83 27.07
CA SER A 330 -16.05 -18.87 27.74
C SER A 330 -16.08 -18.73 29.26
N VAL A 331 -15.02 -18.22 29.89
CA VAL A 331 -15.01 -17.95 31.34
C VAL A 331 -15.86 -16.73 31.66
N ASN A 332 -15.72 -15.63 30.90
CA ASN A 332 -16.53 -14.43 31.08
C ASN A 332 -18.03 -14.74 30.99
N GLU A 333 -18.46 -15.48 29.96
CA GLU A 333 -19.86 -15.89 29.79
C GLU A 333 -20.40 -16.67 30.99
N LEU A 334 -19.59 -17.58 31.57
CA LEU A 334 -19.98 -18.36 32.75
C LEU A 334 -20.08 -17.50 34.01
N VAL A 335 -19.17 -16.54 34.18
CA VAL A 335 -19.20 -15.61 35.31
C VAL A 335 -20.40 -14.66 35.21
N GLU A 336 -20.69 -14.13 34.03
CA GLU A 336 -21.87 -13.30 33.79
C GLU A 336 -23.17 -14.04 34.10
N GLN A 337 -23.28 -15.31 33.69
CA GLN A 337 -24.42 -16.17 34.03
C GLN A 337 -24.54 -16.39 35.54
N ALA A 338 -23.42 -16.62 36.24
CA ALA A 338 -23.41 -16.87 37.67
C ALA A 338 -23.77 -15.60 38.49
N VAL A 339 -23.35 -14.43 38.04
CA VAL A 339 -23.67 -13.13 38.67
C VAL A 339 -25.14 -12.75 38.42
N GLY A 340 -25.65 -12.97 37.20
CA GLY A 340 -27.03 -12.67 36.83
C GLY A 340 -28.08 -13.56 37.50
N ALA A 341 -27.71 -14.74 37.99
CA ALA A 341 -28.65 -15.71 38.54
C ALA A 341 -29.07 -15.46 40.01
N GLY A 342 -28.21 -14.89 40.87
CA GLY A 342 -28.43 -14.77 42.34
C GLY A 342 -28.71 -16.11 43.06
N PRO A 343 -28.63 -16.24 44.40
CA PRO A 343 -27.86 -15.53 45.42
C PRO A 343 -26.46 -16.18 45.57
N SER A 344 -25.72 -16.33 44.47
CA SER A 344 -24.32 -16.75 44.54
C SER A 344 -23.47 -15.53 44.90
N GLY A 345 -22.67 -15.62 45.97
CA GLY A 345 -22.00 -14.50 46.65
C GLY A 345 -20.93 -13.68 45.88
N LEU A 346 -21.04 -13.57 44.55
CA LEU A 346 -20.23 -12.66 43.73
C LEU A 346 -20.90 -11.29 43.68
N LEU A 347 -20.38 -10.34 44.48
CA LEU A 347 -20.90 -8.96 44.55
C LEU A 347 -20.46 -8.10 43.35
N VAL A 348 -19.33 -8.43 42.72
CA VAL A 348 -18.76 -7.76 41.55
C VAL A 348 -18.06 -8.82 40.70
N ALA A 349 -18.25 -8.81 39.38
CA ALA A 349 -17.48 -9.68 38.49
C ALA A 349 -16.06 -9.11 38.32
N PRO A 350 -14.99 -9.91 38.48
CA PRO A 350 -13.65 -9.48 38.11
C PRO A 350 -13.59 -9.10 36.63
N ASP A 351 -12.69 -8.20 36.28
CA ASP A 351 -12.53 -7.81 34.89
C ASP A 351 -11.97 -8.98 34.04
N ARG A 352 -12.08 -8.82 32.72
CA ARG A 352 -11.63 -9.82 31.75
C ARG A 352 -10.18 -10.24 31.96
N THR A 353 -9.30 -9.31 32.32
CA THR A 353 -7.87 -9.59 32.50
C THR A 353 -7.65 -10.40 33.77
N GLU A 354 -8.30 -10.05 34.88
CA GLU A 354 -8.28 -10.84 36.13
C GLU A 354 -8.70 -12.29 35.86
N LEU A 355 -9.84 -12.48 35.18
CA LEU A 355 -10.34 -13.82 34.84
C LEU A 355 -9.37 -14.59 33.94
N ALA A 356 -8.72 -13.91 33.00
CA ALA A 356 -7.73 -14.51 32.12
C ALA A 356 -6.45 -14.92 32.88
N VAL A 357 -5.96 -14.12 33.82
CA VAL A 357 -4.83 -14.48 34.69
C VAL A 357 -5.21 -15.61 35.64
N MET A 358 -6.39 -15.59 36.25
CA MET A 358 -6.90 -16.72 37.05
C MET A 358 -6.97 -18.00 36.21
N LEU A 359 -7.50 -17.94 34.99
CA LEU A 359 -7.57 -19.08 34.08
C LEU A 359 -6.18 -19.61 33.73
N LYS A 360 -5.21 -18.72 33.53
CA LYS A 360 -3.82 -19.08 33.28
C LYS A 360 -3.21 -19.84 34.46
N VAL A 361 -3.41 -19.35 35.68
CA VAL A 361 -2.85 -19.96 36.90
C VAL A 361 -3.55 -21.27 37.25
N LEU A 362 -4.88 -21.31 37.20
CA LEU A 362 -5.69 -22.45 37.61
C LEU A 362 -5.87 -23.50 36.50
N GLY A 363 -5.50 -23.16 35.26
CA GLY A 363 -5.45 -24.04 34.10
C GLY A 363 -6.80 -24.40 33.46
N ASN A 364 -7.93 -24.22 34.16
CA ASN A 364 -9.25 -24.51 33.59
C ASN A 364 -10.39 -23.64 34.18
N ARG A 365 -11.47 -23.52 33.40
CA ARG A 365 -12.63 -22.66 33.72
C ARG A 365 -13.40 -23.07 34.98
N TYR A 366 -13.43 -24.36 35.33
CA TYR A 366 -14.21 -24.84 36.49
C TYR A 366 -13.51 -24.45 37.79
N GLU A 367 -12.18 -24.50 37.82
CA GLU A 367 -11.39 -24.02 38.96
C GLU A 367 -11.50 -22.51 39.14
N VAL A 368 -11.56 -21.72 38.06
CA VAL A 368 -11.82 -20.28 38.15
C VAL A 368 -13.17 -20.01 38.81
N LEU A 369 -14.23 -20.70 38.41
CA LEU A 369 -15.55 -20.56 39.05
C LEU A 369 -15.55 -20.99 40.51
N ALA A 370 -14.86 -22.08 40.85
CA ALA A 370 -14.74 -22.55 42.23
C ALA A 370 -13.99 -21.55 43.12
N ALA A 371 -12.93 -20.92 42.60
CA ALA A 371 -12.19 -19.86 43.29
C ALA A 371 -13.09 -18.63 43.54
N LEU A 372 -13.83 -18.20 42.53
CA LEU A 372 -14.77 -17.07 42.62
C LEU A 372 -15.88 -17.33 43.67
N GLN A 373 -16.43 -18.54 43.70
CA GLN A 373 -17.43 -18.95 44.70
C GLN A 373 -16.89 -18.96 46.13
N ARG A 374 -15.57 -19.11 46.30
CA ARG A 374 -14.87 -19.04 47.59
C ARG A 374 -14.38 -17.63 47.94
N GLY A 375 -14.74 -16.63 47.13
CA GLY A 375 -14.50 -15.22 47.41
C GLY A 375 -13.19 -14.66 46.85
N VAL A 376 -12.48 -15.38 45.98
CA VAL A 376 -11.32 -14.85 45.24
C VAL A 376 -11.84 -13.83 44.22
N GLN A 377 -11.51 -12.55 44.40
CA GLN A 377 -11.98 -11.47 43.49
C GLN A 377 -10.85 -10.90 42.64
N THR A 378 -9.62 -11.04 43.11
CA THR A 378 -8.43 -10.49 42.44
C THR A 378 -7.35 -11.56 42.32
N THR A 379 -6.42 -11.34 41.41
CA THR A 379 -5.23 -12.18 41.26
C THR A 379 -4.31 -12.17 42.49
N ALA A 380 -4.40 -11.15 43.35
CA ALA A 380 -3.71 -11.15 44.64
C ALA A 380 -4.26 -12.23 45.61
N ASP A 381 -5.55 -12.56 45.51
CA ASP A 381 -6.21 -13.56 46.36
C ASP A 381 -5.86 -15.01 45.96
N LEU A 382 -5.37 -15.22 44.73
CA LEU A 382 -5.05 -16.55 44.19
C LEU A 382 -4.04 -17.30 45.08
N ASP A 383 -3.04 -16.62 45.61
CA ASP A 383 -2.00 -17.26 46.42
C ASP A 383 -2.51 -17.74 47.79
N ALA A 384 -3.54 -17.09 48.34
CA ALA A 384 -4.21 -17.55 49.54
C ALA A 384 -5.09 -18.77 49.22
N TYR A 385 -5.80 -18.72 48.10
CA TYR A 385 -6.62 -19.83 47.61
C TYR A 385 -5.81 -21.10 47.33
N LEU A 386 -4.70 -20.98 46.60
CA LEU A 386 -3.82 -22.10 46.24
C LEU A 386 -3.13 -22.74 47.45
N ARG A 387 -2.94 -22.01 48.56
CA ARG A 387 -2.40 -22.56 49.81
C ARG A 387 -3.43 -23.29 50.67
N GLY A 388 -4.72 -23.06 50.42
CA GLY A 388 -5.83 -23.72 51.11
C GLY A 388 -6.42 -24.93 50.38
N LEU A 389 -5.99 -25.15 49.13
CA LEU A 389 -6.17 -26.41 48.38
C LEU A 389 -5.13 -27.43 48.84
#